data_AF-A0A523QUF5-F1
#
_entry.id   AF-A0A523QUF5-F1
#
_cell.length_a   1.000
_cell.length_b   1.000
_cell.length_c   1.000
_cell.angle_alpha   90.00
_cell.angle_beta   90.00
_cell.angle_gamma   90.00
#
_symmetry.space_group_name_H-M   'P 1'
#
loop_
_entity.id
_entity.type
_entity.pdbx_description
1 polymer ?
#
loop_
_entity_poly.entity_id
_entity_poly.type
_entity_poly.pdbx_seq_one_letter_code
_entity_poly.pdbx_strand_id
1 'polypeptide(L)'
;MNNEELILNKLDRLEQEIAPMADSARSIQELREDLTPRVNEAVKALIEELADVEADFQLEDLLYLIKKSLRNVRNLTYSLDQLKNLIDFVITAEPLLKSTVPQIIYALDELEQKGVFNLLTRSLEVIKKIAETYTAEDMEQIGDGLVKLIGVAKKLSTPEAITFLDNAAELPAKIDLSQAKETGAFGMLWAMGNKEVKEGLGVLLQLTKGLAALKG
;
A
#
# COMPACT_ATOMS: atom_id res chain seq x y z
N MET A 1 -60.14 -75.37 -10.79
CA MET A 1 -60.37 -73.92 -10.84
C MET A 1 -61.13 -73.64 -12.12
N ASN A 2 -62.30 -73.00 -12.03
CA ASN A 2 -63.18 -72.78 -13.18
C ASN A 2 -62.72 -71.55 -13.98
N ASN A 3 -62.97 -71.50 -15.29
CA ASN A 3 -62.48 -70.43 -16.17
C ASN A 3 -62.98 -69.03 -15.77
N GLU A 4 -64.16 -68.96 -15.15
CA GLU A 4 -64.75 -67.70 -14.66
C GLU A 4 -63.95 -67.10 -13.50
N GLU A 5 -63.43 -67.92 -12.57
CA GLU A 5 -62.58 -67.45 -11.47
C GLU A 5 -61.26 -66.87 -11.98
N LEU A 6 -60.70 -67.46 -13.05
CA LEU A 6 -59.47 -66.98 -13.69
C LEU A 6 -59.67 -65.65 -14.41
N ILE A 7 -60.85 -65.44 -15.01
CA ILE A 7 -61.19 -64.17 -15.69
C ILE A 7 -61.41 -63.07 -14.66
N LEU A 8 -62.15 -63.34 -13.59
CA LEU A 8 -62.38 -62.38 -12.50
C LEU A 8 -61.07 -61.98 -11.83
N ASN A 9 -60.18 -62.94 -11.56
CA ASN A 9 -58.89 -62.64 -10.97
C ASN A 9 -57.99 -61.78 -11.88
N LYS A 10 -58.06 -61.97 -13.20
CA LYS A 10 -57.35 -61.13 -14.17
C LYS A 10 -57.94 -59.73 -14.29
N LEU A 11 -59.27 -59.61 -14.21
CA LEU A 11 -59.96 -58.32 -14.20
C LEU A 11 -59.62 -57.53 -12.94
N ASP A 12 -59.66 -58.16 -11.76
CA ASP A 12 -59.26 -57.55 -10.49
C ASP A 12 -57.80 -57.07 -10.53
N ARG A 13 -56.90 -57.84 -11.16
CA ARG A 13 -55.49 -57.42 -11.33
C ARG A 13 -55.33 -56.24 -12.28
N LEU A 14 -56.06 -56.23 -13.39
CA LEU A 14 -56.07 -55.10 -14.31
C LEU A 14 -56.65 -53.84 -13.65
N GLU A 15 -57.70 -53.99 -12.84
CA GLU A 15 -58.29 -52.88 -12.09
C GLU A 15 -57.32 -52.34 -11.03
N GLN A 16 -56.60 -53.21 -10.31
CA GLN A 16 -55.55 -52.80 -9.37
C GLN A 16 -54.34 -52.13 -10.04
N GLU A 17 -53.96 -52.55 -11.25
CA GLU A 17 -52.86 -51.93 -11.99
C GLU A 17 -53.26 -50.59 -12.62
N ILE A 18 -54.53 -50.41 -13.01
CA ILE A 18 -55.04 -49.19 -13.67
C ILE A 18 -55.55 -48.15 -12.67
N ALA A 19 -56.04 -48.55 -11.49
CA ALA A 19 -56.52 -47.64 -10.45
C ALA A 19 -55.52 -46.52 -10.07
N PRO A 20 -54.23 -46.79 -9.76
CA PRO A 20 -53.28 -45.73 -9.43
C PRO A 20 -52.96 -44.81 -10.62
N MET A 21 -53.07 -45.31 -11.86
CA MET A 21 -52.92 -44.47 -13.06
C MET A 21 -54.14 -43.56 -13.27
N ALA A 22 -55.35 -44.06 -13.00
CA ALA A 22 -56.58 -43.27 -13.07
C ALA A 22 -56.63 -42.18 -11.99
N ASP A 23 -56.19 -42.50 -10.77
CA ASP A 23 -56.11 -41.53 -9.66
C ASP A 23 -55.03 -40.46 -9.92
N SER A 24 -53.89 -40.86 -10.50
CA SER A 24 -52.86 -39.91 -10.94
C SER A 24 -53.36 -38.99 -12.05
N ALA A 25 -54.14 -39.51 -13.00
CA ALA A 25 -54.73 -38.72 -14.07
C ALA A 25 -55.76 -37.70 -13.54
N ARG A 26 -56.60 -38.09 -12.57
CA ARG A 26 -57.52 -37.16 -11.88
C ARG A 26 -56.78 -36.10 -11.11
N SER A 27 -55.74 -36.46 -10.35
CA SER A 27 -54.96 -35.51 -9.56
C SER A 27 -54.27 -34.45 -10.44
N ILE A 28 -53.78 -34.83 -11.63
CA ILE A 28 -53.22 -33.91 -12.61
C ILE A 28 -54.31 -33.02 -13.23
N GLN A 29 -55.50 -33.57 -13.45
CA GLN A 29 -56.62 -32.82 -14.00
C GLN A 29 -57.20 -31.82 -13.00
N GLU A 30 -57.32 -32.19 -11.72
CA GLU A 30 -57.70 -31.29 -10.62
C GLU A 30 -56.65 -30.20 -10.42
N LEU A 31 -55.35 -30.55 -10.38
CA LEU A 31 -54.28 -29.55 -10.30
C LEU A 31 -54.31 -28.58 -11.49
N ARG A 32 -54.63 -29.07 -12.70
CA ARG A 32 -54.82 -28.22 -13.88
C ARG A 32 -56.06 -27.34 -13.74
N GLU A 33 -57.19 -27.88 -13.30
CA GLU A 33 -58.45 -27.15 -13.12
C GLU A 33 -58.35 -26.08 -12.02
N ASP A 34 -57.58 -26.33 -10.96
CA ASP A 34 -57.36 -25.39 -9.85
C ASP A 34 -56.29 -24.34 -10.15
N LEU A 35 -55.24 -24.68 -10.91
CA LEU A 35 -54.18 -23.74 -11.29
C LEU A 35 -54.59 -22.84 -12.45
N THR A 36 -55.36 -23.34 -13.42
CA THR A 36 -55.76 -22.56 -14.62
C THR A 36 -56.42 -21.22 -14.27
N PRO A 37 -57.43 -21.14 -13.37
CA PRO A 37 -58.05 -19.87 -13.02
C PRO A 37 -57.09 -18.95 -12.24
N ARG A 38 -56.30 -19.48 -11.30
CA ARG A 38 -55.35 -18.69 -10.49
C ARG A 38 -54.19 -18.12 -11.31
N VAL A 39 -53.71 -18.86 -12.31
CA VAL A 39 -52.69 -18.39 -13.26
C VAL A 39 -53.24 -17.25 -14.10
N ASN A 40 -54.47 -17.37 -14.59
CA ASN A 40 -55.11 -16.31 -15.35
C ASN A 40 -55.33 -15.04 -14.51
N GLU A 41 -55.78 -15.17 -13.27
CA GLU A 41 -55.95 -14.04 -12.34
C GLU A 41 -54.61 -13.37 -12.01
N ALA A 42 -53.56 -14.14 -11.74
CA ALA A 42 -52.22 -13.59 -11.46
C ALA A 42 -51.62 -12.87 -12.68
N VAL A 43 -51.77 -13.44 -13.88
CA VAL A 43 -51.33 -12.79 -15.12
C VAL A 43 -52.12 -11.50 -15.37
N LYS A 44 -53.43 -11.49 -15.09
CA LYS A 44 -54.27 -10.30 -15.26
C LYS A 44 -53.91 -9.19 -14.27
N ALA A 45 -53.66 -9.53 -13.00
CA ALA A 45 -53.22 -8.58 -11.98
C ALA A 45 -51.84 -7.99 -12.30
N LEU A 46 -50.91 -8.79 -12.82
CA LEU A 46 -49.62 -8.29 -13.31
C LEU A 46 -49.80 -7.34 -14.50
N ILE A 47 -50.70 -7.65 -15.44
CA ILE A 47 -50.98 -6.76 -16.58
C ILE A 47 -51.60 -5.44 -16.10
N GLU A 48 -52.51 -5.48 -15.12
CA GLU A 48 -53.15 -4.28 -14.57
C GLU A 48 -52.17 -3.40 -13.76
N GLU A 49 -51.29 -3.98 -12.94
CA GLU A 49 -50.25 -3.21 -12.25
C GLU A 49 -49.14 -2.71 -13.18
N LEU A 50 -48.79 -3.47 -14.22
CA LEU A 50 -47.79 -3.06 -15.21
C LEU A 50 -48.35 -2.05 -16.22
N ALA A 51 -49.68 -1.90 -16.31
CA ALA A 51 -50.32 -0.84 -17.11
C ALA A 51 -50.12 0.57 -16.52
N ASP A 52 -49.76 0.68 -15.23
CA ASP A 52 -49.33 1.94 -14.60
C ASP A 52 -47.87 2.31 -14.93
N VAL A 53 -47.09 1.39 -15.52
CA VAL A 53 -45.73 1.63 -16.00
C VAL A 53 -45.79 2.04 -17.48
N GLU A 54 -45.49 3.31 -17.78
CA GLU A 54 -45.68 3.97 -19.09
C GLU A 54 -45.45 3.07 -20.34
N ALA A 55 -46.44 3.13 -21.25
CA ALA A 55 -46.57 2.87 -22.70
C ALA A 55 -45.65 1.90 -23.49
N ASP A 56 -44.46 1.54 -23.03
CA ASP A 56 -43.49 0.72 -23.77
C ASP A 56 -43.38 -0.72 -23.25
N PHE A 57 -44.12 -1.08 -22.19
CA PHE A 57 -44.05 -2.42 -21.61
C PHE A 57 -45.04 -3.38 -22.28
N GLN A 58 -44.54 -4.27 -23.15
CA GLN A 58 -45.35 -5.32 -23.79
C GLN A 58 -45.22 -6.65 -23.02
N LEU A 59 -46.31 -7.43 -22.97
CA LEU A 59 -46.30 -8.76 -22.33
C LEU A 59 -45.28 -9.70 -22.99
N GLU A 60 -45.06 -9.53 -24.29
CA GLU A 60 -44.05 -10.23 -25.07
C GLU A 60 -42.63 -9.98 -24.56
N ASP A 61 -42.32 -8.75 -24.12
CA ASP A 61 -41.03 -8.39 -23.57
C ASP A 61 -40.80 -9.04 -22.21
N LEU A 62 -41.84 -9.11 -21.37
CA LEU A 62 -41.79 -9.84 -20.10
C LEU A 62 -41.52 -11.34 -20.35
N LEU A 63 -42.24 -11.95 -21.29
CA LEU A 63 -42.01 -13.36 -21.65
C LEU A 63 -40.61 -13.59 -22.25
N TYR A 64 -40.12 -12.66 -23.05
CA TYR A 64 -38.76 -12.69 -23.59
C TYR A 64 -37.72 -12.58 -22.47
N LEU A 65 -37.90 -11.67 -21.51
CA LEU A 65 -37.04 -11.51 -20.34
C LEU A 65 -37.05 -12.75 -19.46
N ILE A 66 -38.22 -13.34 -19.19
CA ILE A 66 -38.34 -14.60 -18.42
C ILE A 66 -37.58 -15.72 -19.14
N LYS A 67 -37.78 -15.90 -20.45
CA LYS A 67 -37.05 -16.91 -21.24
C LYS A 67 -35.54 -16.65 -21.26
N LYS A 68 -35.13 -15.38 -21.40
CA LYS A 68 -33.72 -14.96 -21.39
C LYS A 68 -33.09 -15.21 -20.02
N SER A 69 -33.78 -14.91 -18.93
CA SER A 69 -33.35 -15.20 -17.57
C SER A 69 -33.21 -16.69 -17.34
N LEU A 70 -34.22 -17.50 -17.72
CA LEU A 70 -34.18 -18.97 -17.64
C LEU A 70 -32.98 -19.56 -18.41
N ARG A 71 -32.72 -19.05 -19.63
CA ARG A 71 -31.57 -19.47 -20.43
C ARG A 71 -30.23 -19.04 -19.84
N ASN A 72 -30.21 -17.95 -19.08
CA ASN A 72 -29.02 -17.39 -18.44
C ASN A 72 -28.93 -17.69 -16.94
N VAL A 73 -29.73 -18.62 -16.40
CA VAL A 73 -29.70 -18.97 -14.97
C VAL A 73 -28.29 -19.27 -14.50
N ARG A 74 -27.48 -19.98 -15.28
CA ARG A 74 -26.08 -20.29 -14.92
C ARG A 74 -25.23 -19.02 -14.72
N ASN A 75 -25.41 -18.03 -15.58
CA ASN A 75 -24.69 -16.75 -15.49
C ASN A 75 -25.20 -15.92 -14.31
N LEU A 76 -26.52 -15.90 -14.07
CA LEU A 76 -27.12 -15.23 -12.92
C LEU A 76 -26.66 -15.87 -11.60
N THR A 77 -26.68 -17.20 -11.50
CA THR A 77 -26.17 -17.93 -10.34
C THR A 77 -24.69 -17.63 -10.13
N TYR A 78 -23.87 -17.68 -11.18
CA TYR A 78 -22.46 -17.30 -11.08
C TYR A 78 -22.27 -15.86 -10.57
N SER A 79 -23.01 -14.89 -11.09
CA SER A 79 -22.95 -13.51 -10.60
C SER A 79 -23.37 -13.37 -9.14
N LEU A 80 -24.42 -14.09 -8.72
CA LEU A 80 -24.85 -14.12 -7.31
C LEU A 80 -23.79 -14.76 -6.41
N ASP A 81 -23.15 -15.83 -6.86
CA ASP A 81 -22.03 -16.46 -6.14
C ASP A 81 -20.82 -15.53 -6.04
N GLN A 82 -20.52 -14.76 -7.09
CA GLN A 82 -19.47 -13.74 -7.03
C GLN A 82 -19.81 -12.60 -6.07
N LEU A 83 -21.06 -12.13 -6.05
CA LEU A 83 -21.51 -11.14 -5.07
C LEU A 83 -21.39 -11.68 -3.65
N LYS A 84 -21.73 -12.95 -3.43
CA LYS A 84 -21.53 -13.63 -2.15
C LYS A 84 -20.05 -13.66 -1.77
N ASN A 85 -19.15 -14.03 -2.68
CA ASN A 85 -17.71 -14.04 -2.42
C ASN A 85 -17.17 -12.64 -2.08
N LEU A 86 -17.69 -11.59 -2.73
CA LEU A 86 -17.32 -10.20 -2.43
C LEU A 86 -17.81 -9.77 -1.04
N ILE A 87 -19.05 -10.14 -0.68
CA ILE A 87 -19.60 -9.87 0.65
C ILE A 87 -18.78 -10.62 1.70
N ASP A 88 -18.47 -11.91 1.48
CA ASP A 88 -17.66 -12.72 2.38
C ASP A 88 -16.25 -12.12 2.54
N PHE A 89 -15.65 -11.62 1.45
CA PHE A 89 -14.39 -10.89 1.49
C PHE A 89 -14.50 -9.61 2.32
N VAL A 90 -15.53 -8.78 2.09
CA VAL A 90 -15.74 -7.54 2.85
C VAL A 90 -15.94 -7.82 4.33
N ILE A 91 -16.76 -8.80 4.70
CA ILE A 91 -16.99 -9.22 6.09
C ILE A 91 -15.67 -9.72 6.71
N THR A 92 -14.87 -10.47 5.97
CA THR A 92 -13.57 -10.97 6.45
C THR A 92 -12.54 -9.84 6.61
N ALA A 93 -12.52 -8.89 5.68
CA ALA A 93 -11.60 -7.77 5.69
C ALA A 93 -12.02 -6.65 6.65
N GLU A 94 -13.30 -6.52 6.97
CA GLU A 94 -13.84 -5.43 7.80
C GLU A 94 -13.15 -5.31 9.16
N PRO A 95 -12.94 -6.38 9.96
CA PRO A 95 -12.19 -6.30 11.21
C PRO A 95 -10.74 -5.85 11.01
N LEU A 96 -10.08 -6.33 9.95
CA LEU A 96 -8.70 -5.95 9.63
C LEU A 96 -8.63 -4.47 9.25
N LEU A 97 -9.57 -3.99 8.43
CA LEU A 97 -9.66 -2.58 8.04
C LEU A 97 -9.97 -1.70 9.24
N LYS A 98 -10.95 -2.06 10.07
CA LYS A 98 -11.28 -1.32 11.31
C LYS A 98 -10.11 -1.23 12.28
N SER A 99 -9.22 -2.23 12.30
CA SER A 99 -8.02 -2.22 13.14
C SER A 99 -6.84 -1.47 12.49
N THR A 100 -6.61 -1.67 11.19
CA THR A 100 -5.40 -1.22 10.47
C THR A 100 -5.52 0.20 9.96
N VAL A 101 -6.69 0.60 9.45
CA VAL A 101 -6.90 1.95 8.90
C VAL A 101 -6.63 3.03 9.96
N PRO A 102 -7.14 2.93 11.20
CA PRO A 102 -6.80 3.91 12.24
C PRO A 102 -5.29 3.96 12.52
N GLN A 103 -4.59 2.82 12.55
CA GLN A 103 -3.15 2.79 12.78
C GLN A 103 -2.37 3.48 11.66
N ILE A 104 -2.77 3.28 10.40
CA ILE A 104 -2.20 4.00 9.26
C ILE A 104 -2.46 5.50 9.40
N ILE A 105 -3.69 5.90 9.75
CA ILE A 105 -4.05 7.31 9.96
C ILE A 105 -3.18 7.91 11.06
N TYR A 106 -3.02 7.25 12.21
CA TYR A 106 -2.16 7.74 13.29
C TYR A 106 -0.69 7.84 12.86
N ALA A 107 -0.18 6.85 12.12
CA ALA A 107 1.18 6.89 11.62
C ALA A 107 1.38 8.05 10.62
N LEU A 108 0.43 8.27 9.71
CA LEU A 108 0.47 9.37 8.76
C LEU A 108 0.33 10.73 9.47
N ASP A 109 -0.55 10.85 10.46
CA ASP A 109 -0.71 12.05 11.28
C ASP A 109 0.56 12.36 12.09
N GLU A 110 1.21 11.35 12.67
CA GLU A 110 2.48 11.52 13.35
C GLU A 110 3.58 12.03 12.41
N LEU A 111 3.65 11.49 11.18
CA LEU A 111 4.57 11.97 10.15
C LEU A 111 4.25 13.41 9.73
N GLU A 112 2.98 13.76 9.62
CA GLU A 112 2.53 15.12 9.31
C GLU A 112 2.88 16.11 10.43
N GLN A 113 2.58 15.78 11.69
CA GLN A 113 2.93 16.59 12.87
C GLN A 113 4.43 16.78 13.02
N LYS A 114 5.23 15.76 12.71
CA LYS A 114 6.70 15.85 12.66
C LYS A 114 7.20 16.64 11.46
N GLY A 115 6.31 17.09 10.57
CA GLY A 115 6.65 17.88 9.39
C GLY A 115 7.36 17.08 8.30
N VAL A 116 7.29 15.75 8.33
CA VAL A 116 8.00 14.87 7.39
C VAL A 116 7.50 15.10 5.96
N PHE A 117 6.19 15.24 5.76
CA PHE A 117 5.64 15.54 4.43
C PHE A 117 6.12 16.89 3.91
N ASN A 118 6.11 17.93 4.76
CA ASN A 118 6.63 19.25 4.38
C ASN A 118 8.13 19.20 4.03
N LEU A 119 8.93 18.44 4.78
CA LEU A 119 10.35 18.23 4.46
C LEU A 119 10.51 17.52 3.11
N LEU A 120 9.74 16.46 2.87
CA LEU A 120 9.77 15.72 1.61
C LEU A 120 9.39 16.63 0.44
N THR A 121 8.28 17.35 0.51
CA THR A 121 7.86 18.28 -0.56
C THR A 121 8.92 19.34 -0.84
N ARG A 122 9.47 19.97 0.21
CA ARG A 122 10.54 20.98 0.05
C ARG A 122 11.83 20.38 -0.52
N SER A 123 12.18 19.17 -0.12
CA SER A 123 13.35 18.48 -0.67
C SER A 123 13.17 18.16 -2.15
N LEU A 124 11.97 17.76 -2.57
CA LEU A 124 11.65 17.54 -3.98
C LEU A 124 11.74 18.83 -4.80
N GLU A 125 11.30 19.97 -4.24
CA GLU A 125 11.49 21.27 -4.89
C GLU A 125 12.97 21.64 -5.04
N VAL A 126 13.78 21.36 -4.02
CA VAL A 126 15.24 21.56 -4.09
C VAL A 126 15.85 20.67 -5.16
N ILE A 127 15.51 19.37 -5.18
CA ILE A 127 15.96 18.42 -6.21
C ILE A 127 15.55 18.90 -7.61
N LYS A 128 14.32 19.42 -7.76
CA LYS A 128 13.84 19.97 -9.03
C LYS A 128 14.67 21.19 -9.48
N LYS A 129 14.90 22.17 -8.61
CA LYS A 129 15.72 23.35 -8.92
C LYS A 129 17.15 22.96 -9.31
N ILE A 130 17.69 21.97 -8.60
CA ILE A 130 19.00 21.39 -8.88
C ILE A 130 19.01 20.76 -10.29
N ALA A 131 18.02 19.93 -10.61
CA ALA A 131 17.90 19.29 -11.93
C ALA A 131 17.62 20.27 -13.09
N GLU A 132 16.99 21.42 -12.82
CA GLU A 132 16.79 22.49 -13.82
C GLU A 132 18.07 23.31 -14.07
N THR A 133 18.97 23.39 -13.09
CA THR A 133 20.17 24.24 -13.14
C THR A 133 21.41 23.48 -13.62
N TYR A 134 21.47 22.19 -13.32
CA TYR A 134 22.66 21.37 -13.50
C TYR A 134 22.31 20.15 -14.36
N THR A 135 23.25 19.75 -15.20
CA THR A 135 23.09 18.58 -16.06
C THR A 135 23.26 17.28 -15.27
N ALA A 136 22.94 16.14 -15.89
CA ALA A 136 23.19 14.83 -15.28
C ALA A 136 24.68 14.60 -14.96
N GLU A 137 25.57 15.14 -15.78
CA GLU A 137 27.03 15.04 -15.58
C GLU A 137 27.49 15.91 -14.40
N ASP A 138 26.89 17.10 -14.23
CA ASP A 138 27.15 17.95 -13.06
C ASP A 138 26.66 17.30 -11.75
N MET A 139 25.52 16.60 -11.79
CA MET A 139 25.01 15.84 -10.63
C MET A 139 25.95 14.73 -10.19
N GLU A 140 26.53 14.01 -11.14
CA GLU A 140 27.51 12.95 -10.86
C GLU A 140 28.76 13.52 -10.19
N GLN A 141 29.29 14.63 -10.71
CA GLN A 141 30.42 15.32 -10.11
C GLN A 141 30.12 15.88 -8.70
N ILE A 142 28.92 16.41 -8.48
CA ILE A 142 28.47 16.87 -7.16
C ILE A 142 28.37 15.69 -6.20
N GLY A 143 27.80 14.56 -6.63
CA GLY A 143 27.71 13.33 -5.84
C GLY A 143 29.08 12.82 -5.41
N ASP A 144 30.02 12.72 -6.35
CA ASP A 144 31.41 12.33 -6.09
C ASP A 144 32.12 13.31 -5.16
N GLY A 145 31.87 14.61 -5.33
CA GLY A 145 32.38 15.67 -4.47
C GLY A 145 31.87 15.53 -3.04
N LEU A 146 30.57 15.29 -2.85
CA LEU A 146 29.96 15.09 -1.54
C LEU A 146 30.52 13.85 -0.83
N VAL A 147 30.70 12.73 -1.54
CA VAL A 147 31.32 11.53 -0.97
C VAL A 147 32.75 11.80 -0.51
N LYS A 148 33.53 12.55 -1.31
CA LYS A 148 34.89 12.97 -0.92
C LYS A 148 34.87 13.87 0.32
N LEU A 149 33.94 14.83 0.40
CA LEU A 149 33.77 15.71 1.56
C LEU A 149 33.38 14.94 2.84
N ILE A 150 32.50 13.94 2.72
CA ILE A 150 32.20 13.03 3.84
C ILE A 150 33.45 12.26 4.26
N GLY A 151 34.28 11.82 3.30
CA GLY A 151 35.57 11.20 3.57
C GLY A 151 36.53 12.13 4.33
N VAL A 152 36.56 13.42 3.98
CA VAL A 152 37.34 14.45 4.71
C VAL A 152 36.78 14.65 6.11
N ALA A 153 35.46 14.80 6.26
CA ALA A 153 34.82 14.94 7.55
C ALA A 153 35.14 13.75 8.47
N LYS A 154 35.09 12.51 7.94
CA LYS A 154 35.49 11.31 8.68
C LYS A 154 36.95 11.34 9.13
N LYS A 155 37.86 11.84 8.29
CA LYS A 155 39.29 11.99 8.62
C LYS A 155 39.53 13.07 9.69
N LEU A 156 38.75 14.13 9.69
CA LEU A 156 38.81 15.18 10.71
C LEU A 156 38.17 14.74 12.04
N SER A 157 37.26 13.76 11.99
CA SER A 157 36.64 13.15 13.18
C SER A 157 37.44 12.00 13.80
N THR A 158 38.67 11.72 13.35
CA THR A 158 39.49 10.70 14.02
C THR A 158 39.97 11.20 15.39
N PRO A 159 40.21 10.31 16.37
CA PRO A 159 40.65 10.71 17.70
C PRO A 159 41.89 11.60 17.68
N GLU A 160 42.84 11.34 16.78
CA GLU A 160 44.07 12.10 16.64
C GLU A 160 43.82 13.52 16.10
N ALA A 161 42.94 13.67 15.10
CA ALA A 161 42.58 14.95 14.52
C ALA A 161 41.80 15.83 15.51
N ILE A 162 40.82 15.23 16.21
CA ILE A 162 40.06 15.91 17.27
C ILE A 162 41.00 16.37 18.38
N THR A 163 41.89 15.48 18.86
CA THR A 163 42.85 15.82 19.92
C THR A 163 43.79 16.93 19.50
N PHE A 164 44.26 16.93 18.24
CA PHE A 164 45.09 18.02 17.73
C PHE A 164 44.33 19.35 17.66
N LEU A 165 43.10 19.34 17.14
CA LEU A 165 42.26 20.53 17.03
C LEU A 165 41.90 21.12 18.40
N ASP A 166 41.58 20.26 19.36
CA ASP A 166 41.26 20.65 20.74
C ASP A 166 42.48 21.31 21.41
N ASN A 167 43.65 20.66 21.36
CA ASN A 167 44.89 21.22 21.89
C ASN A 167 45.29 22.54 21.22
N ALA A 168 45.07 22.68 19.91
CA ALA A 168 45.35 23.92 19.18
C ALA A 168 44.37 25.04 19.55
N ALA A 169 43.08 24.72 19.76
CA ALA A 169 42.05 25.67 20.15
C ALA A 169 42.23 26.18 21.59
N GLU A 170 42.89 25.42 22.46
CA GLU A 170 43.24 25.87 23.82
C GLU A 170 44.46 26.80 23.88
N LEU A 171 45.28 26.88 22.82
CA LEU A 171 46.49 27.71 22.80
C LEU A 171 46.23 29.19 23.15
N PRO A 172 45.20 29.87 22.63
CA PRO A 172 44.91 31.26 22.99
C PRO A 172 44.52 31.44 24.46
N ALA A 173 43.96 30.41 25.12
CA ALA A 173 43.64 30.46 26.55
C ALA A 173 44.88 30.24 27.43
N LYS A 174 45.91 29.55 26.90
CA LYS A 174 47.16 29.25 27.59
C LYS A 174 48.28 30.27 27.33
N ILE A 175 48.13 31.11 26.31
CA ILE A 175 49.12 32.11 25.91
C ILE A 175 48.54 33.50 26.09
N ASP A 176 49.06 34.25 27.06
CA ASP A 176 48.72 35.66 27.21
C ASP A 176 49.51 36.50 26.19
N LEU A 177 48.94 36.65 25.01
CA LEU A 177 49.51 37.46 23.93
C LEU A 177 49.57 38.96 24.28
N SER A 178 48.85 39.43 25.30
CA SER A 178 48.91 40.82 25.75
C SER A 178 50.19 41.14 26.54
N GLN A 179 50.85 40.12 27.09
CA GLN A 179 52.13 40.21 27.80
C GLN A 179 53.35 39.95 26.91
N ALA A 180 53.15 39.68 25.61
CA ALA A 180 54.23 39.37 24.68
C ALA A 180 55.14 40.60 24.48
N LYS A 181 56.32 40.58 25.11
CA LYS A 181 57.33 41.65 24.97
C LYS A 181 58.15 41.44 23.70
N GLU A 182 58.44 42.54 23.01
CA GLU A 182 59.40 42.55 21.91
C GLU A 182 60.74 42.00 22.39
N THR A 183 61.23 40.97 21.70
CA THR A 183 62.50 40.34 22.02
C THR A 183 63.54 40.79 20.99
N GLY A 184 64.56 41.53 21.42
CA GLY A 184 65.63 41.99 20.54
C GLY A 184 66.50 40.83 20.01
N ALA A 185 67.35 41.09 19.01
CA ALA A 185 68.19 40.08 18.35
C ALA A 185 69.01 39.21 19.31
N PHE A 186 69.56 39.80 20.38
CA PHE A 186 70.28 39.07 21.43
C PHE A 186 69.35 38.24 22.33
N GLY A 187 68.16 38.75 22.63
CA GLY A 187 67.14 38.03 23.38
C GLY A 187 66.61 36.82 22.62
N MET A 188 66.48 36.91 21.29
CA MET A 188 66.11 35.77 20.44
C MET A 188 67.18 34.67 20.46
N LEU A 189 68.46 35.05 20.37
CA LEU A 189 69.58 34.11 20.48
C LEU A 189 69.58 33.39 21.83
N TRP A 190 69.29 34.12 22.92
CA TRP A 190 69.21 33.53 24.25
C TRP A 190 67.95 32.66 24.44
N ALA A 191 66.81 33.08 23.89
CA ALA A 191 65.55 32.33 23.90
C ALA A 191 65.68 31.00 23.15
N MET A 192 66.48 30.93 22.08
CA MET A 192 66.80 29.65 21.42
C MET A 192 67.57 28.67 22.32
N GLY A 193 68.14 29.13 23.45
CA GLY A 193 68.77 28.29 24.47
C GLY A 193 67.78 27.60 25.40
N ASN A 194 66.58 28.18 25.57
CA ASN A 194 65.52 27.71 26.46
C ASN A 194 64.90 26.38 25.94
N LYS A 195 64.53 25.49 26.87
CA LYS A 195 64.06 24.13 26.55
C LYS A 195 62.68 24.16 25.88
N GLU A 196 61.75 24.95 26.42
CA GLU A 196 60.39 25.09 25.90
C GLU A 196 60.37 25.66 24.47
N VAL A 197 61.23 26.64 24.18
CA VAL A 197 61.38 27.21 22.83
C VAL A 197 61.93 26.18 21.84
N LYS A 198 62.92 25.38 22.25
CA LYS A 198 63.46 24.29 21.42
C LYS A 198 62.42 23.20 21.13
N GLU A 199 61.61 22.84 22.12
CA GLU A 199 60.52 21.87 21.96
C GLU A 199 59.45 22.40 20.97
N GLY A 200 59.03 23.65 21.10
CA GLY A 200 58.10 24.30 20.16
C GLY A 200 58.64 24.39 18.73
N LEU A 201 59.91 24.78 18.57
CA LEU A 201 60.59 24.76 17.27
C LEU A 201 60.70 23.35 16.69
N GLY A 202 60.92 22.34 17.53
CA GLY A 202 60.91 20.93 17.13
C GLY A 202 59.56 20.49 16.57
N VAL A 203 58.45 20.85 17.23
CA VAL A 203 57.08 20.59 16.76
C VAL A 203 56.83 21.31 15.43
N LEU A 204 57.18 22.60 15.32
CA LEU A 204 57.05 23.37 14.07
C LEU A 204 57.83 22.74 12.91
N LEU A 205 59.04 22.26 13.16
CA LEU A 205 59.84 21.56 12.15
C LEU A 205 59.19 20.25 11.71
N GLN A 206 58.59 19.48 12.64
CA GLN A 206 57.86 18.26 12.28
C GLN A 206 56.59 18.57 11.48
N LEU A 207 55.82 19.58 11.86
CA LEU A 207 54.65 20.04 11.09
C LEU A 207 55.06 20.48 9.69
N THR A 208 56.14 21.27 9.57
CA THR A 208 56.68 21.72 8.28
C THR A 208 57.12 20.54 7.41
N LYS A 209 57.76 19.52 8.00
CA LYS A 209 58.11 18.27 7.30
C LYS A 209 56.86 17.49 6.85
N GLY A 210 55.81 17.45 7.66
CA GLY A 210 54.53 16.85 7.31
C GLY A 210 53.84 17.57 6.15
N LEU A 211 53.87 18.91 6.14
CA LEU A 211 53.34 19.72 5.04
C LEU A 211 54.09 19.45 3.72
N ALA A 212 55.39 19.18 3.77
CA ALA A 212 56.14 18.80 2.57
C ALA A 212 55.65 17.47 1.97
N ALA A 213 55.11 16.56 2.78
CA ALA A 213 54.53 15.29 2.31
C ALA A 213 53.17 15.47 1.60
N LEU A 214 52.53 16.64 1.72
CA LEU A 214 51.29 16.99 1.00
C LEU A 214 51.53 17.42 -0.45
N LYS A 215 52.79 17.56 -0.89
CA LYS A 215 53.15 17.95 -2.27
C LYS A 215 53.06 16.79 -3.28
N GLY A 216 52.30 15.75 -2.94
CA GLY A 216 51.99 14.60 -3.82
C GLY A 216 50.67 14.81 -4.53
#